data_AF-W1XJD8-F1
#
_entry.id   AF-W1XJD8-F1
#
_cell.length_a   1.000
_cell.length_b   1.000
_cell.length_c   1.000
_cell.angle_alpha   90.00
_cell.angle_beta   90.00
_cell.angle_gamma   90.00
#
_symmetry.space_group_name_H-M   'P 1'
#
loop_
_entity.id
_entity.type
_entity.pdbx_description
1 polymer ?
#
loop_
_entity_poly.entity_id
_entity_poly.type
_entity_poly.pdbx_seq_one_letter_code
_entity_poly.pdbx_strand_id
1 'polypeptide(L)'
;EKLSDEELKGKTAEFRARLEKGEVLENLIPEAFAVVREASKRVFGMRHFDVQLLGGMVLNERCIAEMRTGEGKTLTATLPAYLNA
;
A
#
# COMPACT_ATOMS: atom_id res chain seq x y z
N GLU A 1 -4.88 11.70 -7.92
CA GLU A 1 -5.06 12.96 -7.17
C GLU A 1 -6.46 13.54 -7.39
N LYS A 2 -7.51 12.83 -6.94
CA LYS A 2 -8.90 13.32 -7.00
C LYS A 2 -9.64 13.22 -5.68
N LEU A 3 -9.15 12.40 -4.74
CA LEU A 3 -9.76 12.19 -3.43
C LEU A 3 -9.26 13.22 -2.41
N SER A 4 -10.15 13.72 -1.55
CA SER A 4 -9.81 14.45 -0.33
C SER A 4 -9.11 13.53 0.69
N ASP A 5 -8.63 14.09 1.81
CA ASP A 5 -8.02 13.28 2.87
C ASP A 5 -9.04 12.39 3.58
N GLU A 6 -10.27 12.87 3.75
CA GLU A 6 -11.39 12.11 4.30
C GLU A 6 -11.79 10.98 3.35
N GLU A 7 -11.89 11.26 2.05
CA GLU A 7 -12.22 10.23 1.05
C GLU A 7 -11.12 9.16 0.97
N LEU A 8 -9.84 9.58 1.05
CA LEU A 8 -8.71 8.65 1.05
C LEU A 8 -8.70 7.77 2.31
N LYS A 9 -9.00 8.32 3.49
CA LYS A 9 -9.19 7.54 4.72
C LYS A 9 -10.37 6.57 4.61
N GLY A 10 -11.47 7.02 4.00
CA GLY A 10 -12.68 6.25 3.77
C GLY A 10 -12.47 4.96 2.99
N LYS A 11 -11.43 4.90 2.12
CA LYS A 11 -11.07 3.68 1.38
C LYS A 11 -10.80 2.47 2.27
N THR A 12 -10.31 2.67 3.49
CA THR A 12 -10.07 1.55 4.42
C THR A 12 -11.36 0.83 4.80
N ALA A 13 -12.44 1.59 5.07
CA ALA A 13 -13.75 1.01 5.36
C ALA A 13 -14.35 0.32 4.13
N GLU A 14 -14.18 0.92 2.94
CA GLU A 14 -14.61 0.34 1.67
C GLU A 14 -13.92 -1.01 1.39
N PHE A 15 -12.61 -1.10 1.56
CA PHE A 15 -11.84 -2.33 1.36
C PHE A 15 -12.25 -3.42 2.35
N ARG A 16 -12.45 -3.10 3.64
CA ARG A 16 -12.94 -4.07 4.63
C ARG A 16 -14.32 -4.61 4.26
N ALA A 17 -15.25 -3.73 3.86
CA ALA A 17 -16.58 -4.14 3.43
C ALA A 17 -16.56 -5.01 2.16
N ARG A 18 -15.59 -4.80 1.26
CA ARG A 18 -15.38 -5.64 0.07
C ARG A 18 -14.87 -7.04 0.44
N LEU A 19 -13.92 -7.14 1.37
CA LEU A 19 -13.45 -8.42 1.90
C LEU A 19 -14.55 -9.19 2.61
N GLU A 20 -15.38 -8.51 3.42
CA GLU A 20 -16.56 -9.12 4.07
C GLU A 20 -17.58 -9.68 3.07
N LYS A 21 -17.63 -9.12 1.86
CA LYS A 21 -18.46 -9.61 0.75
C LYS A 21 -17.82 -10.76 -0.04
N GLY A 22 -16.64 -11.22 0.36
CA GLY A 22 -15.95 -12.36 -0.25
C GLY A 22 -14.96 -11.99 -1.35
N GLU A 23 -14.58 -10.71 -1.49
CA GLU A 23 -13.49 -10.35 -2.39
C GLU A 23 -12.15 -10.91 -1.89
N VAL A 24 -11.32 -11.36 -2.84
CA VAL A 24 -10.00 -11.92 -2.56
C VAL A 24 -9.01 -10.78 -2.28
N LEU A 25 -8.21 -10.93 -1.22
CA LEU A 25 -7.29 -9.88 -0.75
C LEU A 25 -6.34 -9.39 -1.85
N GLU A 26 -5.85 -10.31 -2.67
CA GLU A 26 -4.94 -10.06 -3.77
C GLU A 26 -5.52 -9.08 -4.82
N ASN A 27 -6.85 -9.07 -4.99
CA ASN A 27 -7.51 -8.14 -5.91
C ASN A 27 -7.43 -6.68 -5.41
N LEU A 28 -7.25 -6.48 -4.10
CA LEU A 28 -7.14 -5.15 -3.51
C LEU A 28 -5.73 -4.57 -3.58
N ILE A 29 -4.70 -5.37 -3.92
CA ILE A 29 -3.29 -4.92 -3.94
C ILE A 29 -3.13 -3.59 -4.71
N PRO A 30 -3.63 -3.43 -5.95
CA PRO A 30 -3.38 -2.21 -6.72
C PRO A 30 -3.99 -0.97 -6.06
N GLU A 31 -5.23 -1.10 -5.55
CA GLU A 31 -5.96 0.02 -4.94
C GLU A 31 -5.40 0.36 -3.55
N ALA A 32 -5.14 -0.65 -2.72
CA ALA A 32 -4.55 -0.47 -1.39
C ALA A 32 -3.15 0.16 -1.48
N PHE A 33 -2.30 -0.31 -2.39
CA PHE A 33 -0.96 0.26 -2.57
C PHE A 33 -1.03 1.69 -3.11
N ALA A 34 -2.00 2.00 -3.99
CA ALA A 34 -2.22 3.37 -4.45
C ALA A 34 -2.67 4.29 -3.31
N VAL A 35 -3.54 3.82 -2.41
CA VAL A 35 -3.98 4.58 -1.22
C VAL A 35 -2.79 4.88 -0.30
N VAL A 36 -1.97 3.88 0.01
CA VAL A 36 -0.78 4.06 0.85
C VAL A 36 0.25 4.99 0.20
N ARG A 37 0.48 4.86 -1.11
CA ARG A 37 1.38 5.75 -1.86
C ARG A 37 0.94 7.20 -1.80
N GLU A 38 -0.36 7.45 -1.96
CA GLU A 38 -0.93 8.79 -1.88
C GLU A 38 -0.89 9.34 -0.44
N ALA A 39 -1.26 8.52 0.55
CA ALA A 39 -1.19 8.91 1.96
C ALA A 39 0.25 9.26 2.38
N SER A 40 1.23 8.46 1.95
CA SER A 40 2.65 8.70 2.20
C SER A 40 3.13 10.00 1.55
N LYS A 41 2.70 10.28 0.32
CA LYS A 41 3.01 11.54 -0.36
C LYS A 41 2.49 12.73 0.43
N ARG A 42 1.26 12.67 0.96
CA ARG A 42 0.63 13.79 1.69
C ARG A 42 1.18 13.98 3.10
N VAL A 43 1.40 12.88 3.82
CA VAL A 43 1.79 12.92 5.24
C VAL A 43 3.29 13.08 5.43
N PHE A 44 4.09 12.38 4.62
CA PHE A 44 5.56 12.36 4.77
C PHE A 44 6.28 13.14 3.67
N GLY A 45 5.57 13.64 2.65
CA GLY A 45 6.21 14.23 1.47
C GLY A 45 6.95 13.19 0.60
N MET A 46 6.77 11.89 0.86
CA MET A 46 7.48 10.81 0.19
C MET A 46 6.52 9.98 -0.64
N ARG A 47 6.63 10.10 -1.96
CA ARG A 47 5.89 9.24 -2.89
C ARG A 47 6.73 7.99 -3.16
N HIS A 48 6.17 6.79 -2.97
CA HIS A 48 6.88 5.56 -3.31
C HIS A 48 7.39 5.58 -4.76
N PHE A 49 8.61 5.09 -4.96
CA PHE A 49 9.15 4.76 -6.28
C PHE A 49 8.63 3.41 -6.76
N ASP A 50 8.76 3.14 -8.05
CA ASP A 50 8.21 1.92 -8.64
C ASP A 50 8.92 0.65 -8.12
N VAL A 51 10.23 0.74 -7.86
CA VAL A 51 11.00 -0.33 -7.20
C VAL A 51 10.51 -0.63 -5.77
N GLN A 52 9.96 0.37 -5.07
CA GLN A 52 9.39 0.18 -3.74
C GLN A 52 8.02 -0.48 -3.82
N LEU A 53 7.23 -0.19 -4.85
CA LEU A 53 5.98 -0.92 -5.11
C LEU A 53 6.25 -2.40 -5.41
N LEU A 54 7.26 -2.68 -6.24
CA LEU A 54 7.71 -4.05 -6.52
C LEU A 54 8.18 -4.76 -5.24
N GLY A 55 9.02 -4.11 -4.43
CA GLY A 55 9.45 -4.64 -3.13
C GLY A 55 8.27 -4.94 -2.21
N GLY A 56 7.26 -4.06 -2.17
CA GLY A 56 6.03 -4.28 -1.41
C GLY A 56 5.23 -5.50 -1.88
N MET A 57 5.15 -5.74 -3.19
CA MET A 57 4.49 -6.92 -3.76
C MET A 57 5.23 -8.22 -3.40
N VAL A 58 6.56 -8.22 -3.52
CA VAL A 58 7.41 -9.37 -3.12
C VAL A 58 7.24 -9.70 -1.63
N LEU A 59 7.19 -8.69 -0.76
CA LEU A 59 6.91 -8.91 0.67
C LEU A 59 5.51 -9.48 0.91
N ASN A 60 4.50 -9.01 0.16
CA ASN A 60 3.14 -9.53 0.26
C ASN A 60 3.04 -10.99 -0.17
N GLU A 61 3.84 -11.42 -1.15
CA GLU A 61 3.97 -12.81 -1.60
C GLU A 61 4.73 -13.72 -0.62
N ARG A 62 5.01 -13.23 0.60
CA ARG A 62 5.77 -13.95 1.66
C ARG A 62 7.20 -14.30 1.22
N CYS A 63 7.77 -13.51 0.32
CA CYS A 63 9.16 -13.61 -0.11
C CYS A 63 10.04 -12.56 0.57
N ILE A 64 11.36 -12.73 0.44
CA ILE A 64 12.34 -11.75 0.90
C ILE A 64 12.59 -10.75 -0.24
N ALA A 65 12.21 -9.50 -0.02
CA ALA A 65 12.57 -8.41 -0.94
C ALA A 65 14.00 -7.93 -0.65
N GLU A 66 14.96 -8.35 -1.47
CA GLU A 66 16.33 -7.86 -1.39
C GLU A 66 16.40 -6.43 -1.94
N MET A 67 16.65 -5.48 -1.04
CA MET A 67 16.80 -4.06 -1.35
C MET A 67 18.06 -3.51 -0.67
N ARG A 68 18.86 -2.72 -1.37
CA ARG A 68 20.08 -2.11 -0.83
C ARG A 68 19.77 -1.03 0.20
N THR A 69 20.78 -0.68 1.00
CA THR A 69 20.67 0.46 1.93
C THR A 69 20.42 1.74 1.15
N GLY A 70 19.47 2.56 1.61
CA GLY A 70 19.06 3.79 0.93
C GLY A 70 17.87 3.62 -0.03
N GLU A 71 17.44 2.40 -0.36
CA GLU A 71 16.28 2.18 -1.26
C GLU A 71 14.91 2.37 -0.58
N GLY A 72 14.89 2.76 0.70
CA GLY A 72 13.66 3.09 1.42
C GLY A 72 12.83 1.88 1.86
N LYS A 73 13.49 0.85 2.42
CA LYS A 73 12.85 -0.36 2.98
C LYS A 73 11.74 -0.05 4.00
N THR A 74 11.96 0.95 4.86
CA THR A 74 10.96 1.38 5.86
C THR A 74 9.67 1.86 5.22
N LEU A 75 9.78 2.68 4.15
CA LEU A 75 8.62 3.19 3.42
C LEU A 75 7.94 2.08 2.61
N THR A 76 8.73 1.18 2.03
CA THR A 76 8.25 0.03 1.25
C THR A 76 7.38 -0.90 2.10
N ALA A 77 7.79 -1.17 3.35
CA ALA A 77 7.07 -2.06 4.26
C ALA A 77 5.66 -1.58 4.63
N THR A 78 5.35 -0.29 4.50
CA THR A 78 4.00 0.24 4.80
C THR A 78 2.95 -0.28 3.84
N LEU A 79 3.33 -0.65 2.60
CA LEU A 79 2.42 -1.17 1.57
C LEU A 79 1.81 -2.52 1.98
N PRO A 80 2.60 -3.60 2.18
CA PRO A 80 2.05 -4.88 2.61
C PRO A 80 1.53 -4.83 4.05
N ALA A 81 2.10 -3.99 4.94
CA ALA A 81 1.62 -3.86 6.30
C ALA A 81 0.18 -3.32 6.35
N TYR A 82 -0.15 -2.33 5.53
CA TYR A 82 -1.53 -1.81 5.43
C TYR A 82 -2.49 -2.84 4.84
N LEU A 83 -2.08 -3.53 3.77
CA LEU A 83 -2.94 -4.50 3.08
C LEU A 83 -3.33 -5.69 3.99
N ASN A 84 -2.42 -6.13 4.86
CA ASN A 84 -2.61 -7.33 5.68
C ASN A 84 -3.07 -7.03 7.13
N ALA A 85 -3.42 -5.79 7.47
CA ALA A 85 -3.83 -5.36 8.82
C ALA A 85 -5.35 -5.35 9.03
#